data_AF-A0A7S0FH99-F1
#
_entry.id   AF-A0A7S0FH99-F1
#
_cell.length_a   1.000
_cell.length_b   1.000
_cell.length_c   1.000
_cell.angle_alpha   90.00
_cell.angle_beta   90.00
_cell.angle_gamma   90.00
#
_symmetry.space_group_name_H-M   'P 1'
#
loop_
_entity.id
_entity.type
_entity.pdbx_description
1 polymer ?
#
loop_
_entity_poly.entity_id
_entity_poly.type
_entity_poly.pdbx_seq_one_letter_code
_entity_poly.pdbx_strand_id
1 'polypeptide(L)'
;GLKYFAEAAEAGDVHARDHLGRKEDRKGNHVAAMRHWRLSAAGGYTPPMGDLIGCFEDGLLHHGDLAETLQAMYRSRAEMRSEERVQYIEHMKETGRYNDGFDL
;
A
#
# COMPACT_ATOMS: atom_id res chain seq x y z
N GLY A 1 -21.21 3.76 -0.54
CA GLY A 1 -19.99 3.56 -1.33
C GLY A 1 -18.85 4.41 -0.81
N LEU A 2 -18.79 5.69 -1.20
CA LEU A 2 -17.62 6.53 -0.88
C LEU A 2 -17.47 6.88 0.62
N LYS A 3 -18.58 7.16 1.29
CA LYS A 3 -18.59 7.56 2.70
C LYS A 3 -17.93 6.52 3.61
N TYR A 4 -18.21 5.24 3.39
CA TYR A 4 -17.62 4.14 4.15
C TYR A 4 -16.10 4.01 3.94
N PHE A 5 -15.61 4.21 2.71
CA PHE A 5 -14.16 4.20 2.46
C PHE A 5 -13.46 5.42 3.07
N ALA A 6 -14.10 6.59 3.08
CA ALA A 6 -13.56 7.77 3.77
C ALA A 6 -13.44 7.53 5.28
N GLU A 7 -14.50 7.04 5.92
CA GLU A 7 -14.50 6.70 7.34
C GLU A 7 -13.47 5.62 7.69
N ALA A 8 -13.35 4.57 6.87
CA ALA A 8 -12.34 3.52 7.07
C ALA A 8 -10.91 4.05 6.88
N ALA A 9 -10.67 4.90 5.89
CA ALA A 9 -9.37 5.51 5.66
C ALA A 9 -8.97 6.49 6.76
N GLU A 10 -9.93 7.21 7.35
CA GLU A 10 -9.72 8.02 8.56
C GLU A 10 -9.37 7.11 9.75
N ALA A 11 -10.03 5.96 9.87
CA ALA A 11 -9.79 4.98 10.94
C ALA A 11 -8.48 4.19 10.82
N GLY A 12 -7.74 4.30 9.71
CA GLY A 12 -6.46 3.59 9.57
C GLY A 12 -6.40 2.55 8.46
N ASP A 13 -7.51 2.24 7.80
CA ASP A 13 -7.58 1.14 6.83
C ASP A 13 -6.76 1.43 5.57
N VAL A 14 -5.75 0.59 5.33
CA VAL A 14 -4.82 0.72 4.20
C VAL A 14 -5.52 0.46 2.85
N HIS A 15 -6.43 -0.50 2.77
CA HIS A 15 -7.16 -0.79 1.53
C HIS A 15 -8.11 0.35 1.14
N ALA A 16 -8.78 0.94 2.13
CA ALA A 16 -9.63 2.09 1.94
C ALA A 16 -8.82 3.30 1.43
N ARG A 17 -7.60 3.49 1.95
CA ARG A 17 -6.68 4.53 1.45
C ARG A 17 -6.27 4.27 0.01
N ASP A 18 -5.86 3.05 -0.37
CA ASP A 18 -5.56 2.73 -1.78
C ASP A 18 -6.75 3.06 -2.69
N HIS A 19 -7.95 2.68 -2.27
CA HIS A 19 -9.16 2.92 -3.05
C HIS A 19 -9.47 4.41 -3.21
N LEU A 20 -9.30 5.21 -2.15
CA LEU A 20 -9.44 6.66 -2.24
C LEU A 20 -8.38 7.28 -3.15
N GLY A 21 -7.14 6.79 -3.09
CA GLY A 21 -6.05 7.22 -3.97
C GLY A 21 -6.42 7.05 -5.44
N ARG A 22 -6.81 5.83 -5.83
CA ARG A 22 -7.30 5.52 -7.19
C ARG A 22 -8.49 6.38 -7.61
N LYS A 23 -9.35 6.75 -6.67
CA LYS A 23 -10.50 7.60 -6.98
C LYS A 23 -10.11 9.05 -7.23
N GLU A 24 -9.25 9.61 -6.40
CA GLU A 24 -8.76 10.98 -6.58
C GLU A 24 -7.94 11.10 -7.87
N ASP A 25 -7.15 10.09 -8.20
CA ASP A 25 -6.39 10.03 -9.44
C ASP A 25 -7.31 10.07 -10.69
N ARG A 26 -8.38 9.27 -10.70
CA ARG A 26 -9.39 9.29 -11.78
C ARG A 26 -10.11 10.64 -11.93
N LYS A 27 -10.07 11.49 -10.91
CA LYS A 27 -10.61 12.87 -10.99
C LYS A 27 -9.55 13.88 -11.45
N GLY A 28 -8.32 13.46 -11.68
CA GLY A 28 -7.17 14.33 -11.97
C GLY A 28 -6.53 14.94 -10.71
N ASN A 29 -6.92 14.51 -9.51
CA ASN A 29 -6.40 15.04 -8.25
C ASN A 29 -5.15 14.27 -7.79
N HIS A 30 -4.09 14.26 -8.61
CA HIS A 30 -2.89 13.44 -8.37
C HIS A 30 -2.22 13.72 -7.01
N VAL A 31 -2.22 14.97 -6.53
CA VAL A 31 -1.68 15.31 -5.20
C VAL A 31 -2.45 14.61 -4.07
N ALA A 32 -3.78 14.57 -4.16
CA ALA A 32 -4.61 13.88 -3.18
C ALA A 32 -4.45 12.36 -3.30
N ALA A 33 -4.34 11.86 -4.53
CA ALA A 33 -4.08 10.44 -4.80
C ALA A 33 -2.79 9.96 -4.14
N MET A 34 -1.68 10.65 -4.39
CA MET A 34 -0.37 10.35 -3.82
C MET A 34 -0.38 10.35 -2.29
N ARG A 35 -1.11 11.28 -1.65
CA ARG A 35 -1.23 11.29 -0.17
C ARG A 35 -1.87 10.01 0.35
N HIS A 36 -2.96 9.57 -0.26
CA HIS A 36 -3.63 8.34 0.14
C HIS A 36 -2.75 7.10 -0.09
N TRP A 37 -2.10 7.01 -1.26
CA TRP A 37 -1.21 5.90 -1.58
C TRP A 37 0.00 5.83 -0.66
N ARG A 38 0.65 6.98 -0.35
CA ARG A 38 1.78 7.01 0.60
C ARG A 38 1.38 6.52 1.99
N LEU A 39 0.23 6.96 2.52
CA LEU A 39 -0.26 6.49 3.82
C LEU A 39 -0.61 4.99 3.80
N SER A 40 -1.19 4.51 2.70
CA SER A 40 -1.48 3.09 2.53
C SER A 40 -0.21 2.25 2.49
N ALA A 41 0.79 2.66 1.70
CA ALA A 41 2.05 1.96 1.55
C ALA A 41 2.90 2.02 2.83
N ALA A 42 2.93 3.16 3.51
CA ALA A 42 3.59 3.29 4.81
C ALA A 42 3.00 2.35 5.87
N GLY A 43 1.74 1.93 5.72
CA GLY A 43 1.11 0.89 6.54
C GLY A 43 1.43 -0.56 6.13
N GLY A 44 2.39 -0.77 5.22
CA GLY A 44 2.85 -2.09 4.77
C GLY A 44 2.12 -2.66 3.55
N TYR A 45 1.08 -2.00 3.05
CA TYR A 45 0.33 -2.47 1.88
C TYR A 45 1.06 -2.14 0.58
N THR A 46 1.49 -3.16 -0.17
CA THR A 46 2.34 -3.00 -1.36
C THR A 46 1.67 -2.47 -2.63
N PRO A 47 0.38 -2.75 -2.95
CA PRO A 47 -0.19 -2.36 -4.24
C PRO A 47 -0.12 -0.87 -4.60
N PRO A 48 -0.32 0.10 -3.67
CA PRO A 48 -0.15 1.53 -3.95
C PRO A 48 1.24 1.92 -4.45
N MET A 49 2.27 1.10 -4.22
CA MET A 49 3.64 1.39 -4.68
C MET A 49 3.73 1.46 -6.19
N GLY A 50 2.95 0.65 -6.92
CA GLY A 50 2.93 0.72 -8.39
C GLY A 50 2.42 2.08 -8.89
N ASP A 51 1.35 2.58 -8.27
CA ASP A 51 0.77 3.89 -8.61
C ASP A 51 1.74 5.05 -8.24
N LEU A 52 2.46 4.94 -7.11
CA LEU A 52 3.49 5.92 -6.71
C LEU A 52 4.72 5.91 -7.61
N ILE A 53 5.15 4.74 -8.09
CA ILE A 53 6.24 4.62 -9.08
C ILE A 53 5.83 5.31 -10.38
N GLY A 54 4.60 5.09 -10.87
CA GLY A 54 4.09 5.81 -12.05
C GLY A 54 4.11 7.33 -11.84
N CYS A 55 3.66 7.82 -10.69
CA CYS A 55 3.74 9.25 -10.36
C CYS A 55 5.19 9.78 -10.32
N PHE A 56 6.15 8.98 -9.88
CA PHE A 56 7.57 9.36 -9.90
C PHE A 56 8.11 9.44 -11.33
N GLU A 57 7.77 8.46 -12.18
CA GLU A 57 8.16 8.42 -13.59
C GLU A 57 7.58 9.61 -14.37
N ASP A 58 6.35 10.02 -14.05
CA ASP A 58 5.70 11.20 -14.62
C ASP A 58 6.21 12.54 -14.04
N GLY A 59 7.14 12.50 -13.08
CA GLY A 59 7.70 13.68 -12.43
C GLY A 59 6.77 14.38 -11.43
N LEU A 60 5.68 13.73 -11.03
CA LEU A 60 4.70 14.24 -10.06
C LEU A 60 5.12 14.00 -8.60
N LEU A 61 5.94 12.97 -8.36
CA LEU A 61 6.46 12.60 -7.05
C LEU A 61 7.97 12.79 -6.99
N HIS A 62 8.50 13.37 -5.91
CA HIS A 62 9.94 13.46 -5.73
C HIS A 62 10.54 12.11 -5.32
N HIS A 63 11.77 11.85 -5.76
CA HIS A 63 12.54 10.67 -5.37
C HIS A 63 12.60 10.48 -3.84
N GLY A 64 12.77 11.57 -3.09
CA GLY A 64 12.82 11.53 -1.62
C GLY A 64 11.51 11.03 -0.99
N ASP A 65 10.36 11.48 -1.49
CA ASP A 65 9.05 11.05 -1.01
C ASP A 65 8.80 9.57 -1.32
N LEU A 66 9.22 9.11 -2.49
CA LEU A 66 9.12 7.69 -2.86
C LEU A 66 10.00 6.83 -1.96
N ALA A 67 11.26 7.22 -1.77
CA ALA A 67 12.22 6.49 -0.94
C ALA A 67 11.77 6.41 0.54
N GLU A 68 11.27 7.51 1.11
CA GLU A 68 10.72 7.54 2.46
C GLU A 68 9.54 6.57 2.60
N THR A 69 8.64 6.56 1.61
CA THR A 69 7.47 5.68 1.61
C THR A 69 7.87 4.20 1.54
N LEU A 70 8.85 3.85 0.69
CA LEU A 70 9.43 2.50 0.64
C LEU A 70 10.04 2.09 1.99
N GLN A 71 10.79 2.99 2.61
CA GLN A 71 11.43 2.71 3.90
C GLN A 71 10.37 2.45 5.00
N ALA A 72 9.34 3.30 5.07
CA ALA A 72 8.24 3.13 6.00
C ALA A 72 7.47 1.82 5.78
N MET A 73 7.20 1.48 4.51
CA MET A 73 6.59 0.20 4.15
C MET A 73 7.42 -0.96 4.69
N TYR A 74 8.70 -1.08 4.33
CA TYR A 74 9.54 -2.19 4.79
C TYR A 74 9.63 -2.28 6.32
N ARG A 75 9.68 -1.14 7.01
CA ARG A 75 9.66 -1.11 8.47
C ARG A 75 8.35 -1.68 9.03
N SER A 76 7.20 -1.22 8.53
CA SER A 76 5.89 -1.71 8.96
C SER A 76 5.75 -3.22 8.74
N ARG A 77 6.21 -3.72 7.58
CA ARG A 77 6.20 -5.16 7.27
C ARG A 77 7.11 -5.97 8.21
N ALA A 78 8.28 -5.43 8.52
CA ALA A 78 9.20 -6.06 9.47
C ALA A 78 8.60 -6.13 10.89
N GLU A 79 7.91 -5.07 11.33
CA GLU A 79 7.21 -5.03 12.63
C GLU A 79 6.00 -5.99 12.67
N MET A 80 5.32 -6.22 11.54
CA MET A 80 4.20 -7.16 11.42
C MET A 80 4.62 -8.62 11.19
N ARG A 81 5.92 -8.89 11.00
CA ARG A 81 6.42 -10.25 10.77
C ARG A 81 6.23 -11.11 12.02
N SER A 82 5.67 -12.31 11.85
CA SER A 82 5.60 -13.34 12.89
C SER A 82 6.12 -14.66 12.32
N GLU A 83 6.76 -15.47 13.16
CA GLU A 83 7.32 -16.78 12.77
C GLU A 83 6.20 -17.71 12.26
N GLU A 84 5.05 -17.71 12.93
CA GLU A 84 3.89 -18.50 12.52
C GLU A 84 3.37 -18.09 11.14
N ARG A 85 3.36 -16.78 10.84
CA ARG A 85 2.97 -16.27 9.52
C ARG A 85 3.95 -16.73 8.44
N VAL A 86 5.26 -16.70 8.71
CA VAL A 86 6.28 -17.17 7.77
C VAL A 86 6.12 -18.66 7.49
N GLN A 87 5.98 -19.48 8.54
CA GLN A 87 5.76 -20.93 8.41
C GLN A 87 4.47 -21.23 7.63
N TYR A 88 3.40 -20.48 7.88
CA TYR A 88 2.16 -20.61 7.13
C TYR A 88 2.35 -20.29 5.64
N ILE A 89 3.05 -19.20 5.31
CA ILE A 89 3.35 -18.84 3.92
C ILE A 89 4.20 -19.92 3.23
N GLU A 90 5.21 -20.45 3.92
CA GLU A 90 6.06 -21.55 3.42
C GLU A 90 5.21 -22.79 3.11
N HIS A 91 4.36 -23.22 4.05
CA HIS A 91 3.44 -24.34 3.83
C HIS A 91 2.49 -24.10 2.64
N MET A 92 1.99 -22.88 2.47
CA MET A 92 1.14 -22.53 1.33
C MET A 92 1.91 -22.58 -0.01
N LYS A 93 3.21 -22.26 -0.02
CA LYS A 93 4.09 -22.41 -1.20
C LYS A 93 4.32 -23.89 -1.53
N GLU A 94 4.57 -24.73 -0.54
CA GLU A 94 4.74 -26.19 -0.72
C GLU A 94 3.48 -26.86 -1.28
N THR A 95 2.30 -26.45 -0.80
CA THR A 95 1.01 -27.04 -1.21
C THR A 95 0.45 -26.47 -2.51
N GLY A 96 1.13 -25.50 -3.13
CA GLY A 96 0.69 -24.83 -4.37
C GLY A 96 -0.53 -23.91 -4.20
N ARG A 97 -0.90 -23.58 -2.95
CA ARG A 97 -2.05 -22.71 -2.62
C ARG A 97 -1.63 -21.25 -2.36
N TYR A 98 -0.36 -20.95 -2.54
CA TYR A 98 0.22 -19.64 -2.32
C TYR A 98 -0.43 -18.56 -3.19
N ASN A 99 -0.57 -17.37 -2.60
CA ASN A 99 -1.02 -16.13 -3.21
C ASN A 99 -0.09 -15.02 -2.73
N ASP A 100 0.32 -14.12 -3.64
CA ASP A 100 1.19 -12.98 -3.37
C ASP A 100 0.59 -11.99 -2.37
N GLY A 101 -0.74 -11.96 -2.21
CA GLY A 101 -1.43 -11.23 -1.15
C GLY A 101 -1.13 -11.69 0.28
N PHE A 102 -0.49 -12.85 0.48
CA PHE A 102 -0.04 -13.29 1.81
C PHE A 102 1.29 -12.67 2.24
N ASP A 103 2.06 -12.14 1.28
CA ASP A 103 3.28 -11.41 1.57
C ASP A 103 2.88 -10.01 2.06
N LEU A 104 2.51 -9.91 3.33
CA LEU A 104 2.36 -8.65 4.06
C LEU A 104 3.68 -8.04 4.47
#